data_AF-A0A1H1ZZV7-F1
#
_entry.id   AF-A0A1H1ZZV7-F1
#
_cell.length_a   1.000
_cell.length_b   1.000
_cell.length_c   1.000
_cell.angle_alpha   90.00
_cell.angle_beta   90.00
_cell.angle_gamma   90.00
#
_symmetry.space_group_name_H-M   'P 1'
#
loop_
_entity.id
_entity.type
_entity.pdbx_description
1 polymer ?
#
loop_
_entity_poly.entity_id
_entity_poly.type
_entity_poly.pdbx_seq_one_letter_code
_entity_poly.pdbx_strand_id
1 'polypeptide(L)'
;MAGFLSSIRYLFADIIGDDDCTTPSPPDGLPDGAAPAVSEGIDRLVDYQGASYAQLYVDRLRRFIGKPGVDAAIFCEIARLIAARMSYEDPIRIAQLKLAECDIVADPTHVQPTSDRRKFRIDELIGALPAVAAEPVLDVLEWMNWTHAPVSIRYSAANRWGIRRLKIEAALRRWRLFSVRYAEERVWVERWLHMIDRSLLKQPAATSAIVQTATMIQGYGDVYRQGLADWHAIIDGLVKPTFDGVLPLPDLAGAIAEARAAVLPDPRQIALKRRIAEIRARAQSEAQLASTPA
;
A
#
# COMPACT_ATOMS: atom_id res chain seq x y z
N MET A 1 -13.35 -34.82 5.77
CA MET A 1 -14.19 -33.67 6.19
C MET A 1 -13.96 -33.24 7.65
N ALA A 2 -13.81 -34.15 8.63
CA ALA A 2 -13.58 -33.78 10.03
C ALA A 2 -12.19 -33.20 10.36
N GLY A 3 -11.11 -33.67 9.69
CA GLY A 3 -9.74 -33.20 9.93
C GLY A 3 -9.41 -31.81 9.36
N PHE A 4 -10.17 -31.35 8.36
CA PHE A 4 -10.01 -30.01 7.77
C PHE A 4 -10.60 -28.94 8.69
N LEU A 5 -11.80 -29.19 9.23
CA LEU A 5 -12.46 -28.31 10.20
C LEU A 5 -11.68 -28.21 11.52
N SER A 6 -11.00 -29.28 11.95
CA SER A 6 -10.15 -29.22 13.15
C SER A 6 -8.86 -28.41 12.93
N SER A 7 -8.25 -28.51 11.75
CA SER A 7 -7.06 -27.72 11.39
C SER A 7 -7.39 -26.24 11.25
N ILE A 8 -8.55 -25.93 10.67
CA ILE A 8 -9.12 -24.59 10.62
C ILE A 8 -9.44 -24.07 12.03
N ARG A 9 -9.99 -24.89 12.92
CA ARG A 9 -10.30 -24.51 14.30
C ARG A 9 -9.04 -24.23 15.14
N TYR A 10 -7.95 -24.97 14.94
CA TYR A 10 -6.66 -24.71 15.61
C TYR A 10 -6.01 -23.43 15.06
N LEU A 11 -6.04 -23.21 13.74
CA LEU A 11 -5.63 -21.95 13.13
C LEU A 11 -6.45 -20.78 13.72
N PHE A 12 -7.76 -20.96 13.91
CA PHE A 12 -8.65 -19.96 14.50
C PHE A 12 -8.47 -19.73 16.01
N ALA A 13 -7.93 -20.70 16.75
CA ALA A 13 -7.66 -20.55 18.19
C ALA A 13 -6.40 -19.70 18.45
N ASP A 14 -5.32 -19.91 17.70
CA ASP A 14 -4.12 -19.04 17.73
C ASP A 14 -4.43 -17.60 17.26
N ILE A 15 -5.47 -17.44 16.43
CA ILE A 15 -5.93 -16.14 15.92
C ILE A 15 -6.62 -15.28 17.01
N ILE A 16 -7.12 -15.85 18.10
CA ILE A 16 -7.82 -15.11 19.17
C ILE A 16 -6.88 -14.67 20.32
N GLY A 17 -5.72 -15.31 20.50
CA GLY A 17 -4.74 -14.97 21.55
C GLY A 17 -4.21 -13.54 21.41
N ASP A 18 -4.02 -12.80 22.50
CA ASP A 18 -3.61 -11.39 22.48
C ASP A 18 -2.27 -11.21 21.74
N ASP A 19 -2.04 -10.03 21.11
CA ASP A 19 -0.71 -9.74 20.54
C ASP A 19 0.16 -9.34 21.72
N ASP A 20 0.66 -10.33 22.47
CA ASP A 20 1.46 -10.17 23.71
C ASP A 20 2.82 -9.47 23.46
N CYS A 21 3.09 -9.07 22.22
CA CYS A 21 4.29 -8.33 21.84
C CYS A 21 4.25 -6.89 22.34
N THR A 22 5.34 -6.46 22.95
CA THR A 22 5.53 -5.07 23.37
C THR A 22 5.57 -4.15 22.15
N THR A 23 4.89 -3.00 22.24
CA THR A 23 4.97 -1.94 21.22
C THR A 23 6.42 -1.61 20.90
N PRO A 24 6.84 -1.68 19.62
CA PRO A 24 8.22 -1.43 19.27
C PRO A 24 8.58 0.05 19.49
N SER A 25 9.80 0.31 19.92
CA SER A 25 10.34 1.67 20.00
C SER A 25 10.97 2.09 18.66
N PRO A 26 11.08 3.41 18.39
CA PRO A 26 11.86 3.90 17.26
C PRO A 26 13.29 3.33 17.28
N PRO A 27 13.85 2.92 16.13
CA PRO A 27 15.19 2.33 16.08
C PRO A 27 16.27 3.36 16.42
N ASP A 28 17.41 2.89 16.91
CA ASP A 28 18.57 3.75 17.14
C ASP A 28 19.18 4.26 15.83
N GLY A 29 19.88 5.40 15.89
CA GLY A 29 20.60 5.97 14.75
C GLY A 29 19.73 6.73 13.74
N LEU A 30 18.48 7.05 14.08
CA LEU A 30 17.60 7.84 13.24
C LEU A 30 18.22 9.20 12.86
N PRO A 31 18.02 9.68 11.62
CA PRO A 31 18.35 11.05 11.25
C PRO A 31 17.64 12.07 12.14
N ASP A 32 18.25 13.23 12.32
CA ASP A 32 17.68 14.31 13.13
C ASP A 32 16.28 14.69 12.64
N GLY A 33 15.32 14.74 13.56
CA GLY A 33 13.92 15.06 13.27
C GLY A 33 13.06 13.91 12.73
N ALA A 34 13.61 12.71 12.51
CA ALA A 34 12.84 11.57 12.02
C ALA A 34 12.02 10.84 13.10
N ALA A 35 12.41 10.95 14.37
CA ALA A 35 11.75 10.23 15.47
C ALA A 35 10.22 10.44 15.53
N PRO A 36 9.67 11.66 15.42
CA PRO A 36 8.22 11.87 15.43
C PRO A 36 7.49 11.14 14.29
N ALA A 37 8.04 11.19 13.07
CA ALA A 37 7.45 10.52 11.91
C ALA A 37 7.47 8.99 12.05
N VAL A 38 8.53 8.43 12.65
CA VAL A 38 8.61 6.99 12.93
C VAL A 38 7.62 6.60 14.01
N SER A 39 7.53 7.35 15.11
CA SER A 39 6.57 7.09 16.20
C SER A 39 5.13 7.13 15.70
N GLU A 40 4.74 8.15 14.93
CA GLU A 40 3.39 8.22 14.34
C GLU A 40 3.10 6.99 13.46
N GLY A 41 4.09 6.53 12.68
CA GLY A 41 3.98 5.32 11.89
C GLY A 41 3.81 4.05 12.72
N ILE A 42 4.53 3.94 13.84
CA ILE A 42 4.39 2.83 14.80
C ILE A 42 2.99 2.82 15.38
N ASP A 43 2.54 3.94 15.95
CA ASP A 43 1.22 4.04 16.61
C ASP A 43 0.09 3.68 15.63
N ARG A 44 0.14 4.24 14.41
CA ARG A 44 -0.80 3.92 13.34
C ARG A 44 -0.86 2.43 13.04
N LEU A 45 0.27 1.73 13.02
CA LEU A 45 0.35 0.31 12.65
C LEU A 45 0.01 -0.63 13.81
N VAL A 46 0.28 -0.22 15.04
CA VAL A 46 -0.22 -0.87 16.26
C VAL A 46 -1.75 -0.85 16.26
N ASP A 47 -2.35 0.31 16.03
CA ASP A 47 -3.80 0.46 15.91
C ASP A 47 -4.38 -0.35 14.74
N TYR A 48 -3.64 -0.40 13.63
CA TYR A 48 -4.05 -1.10 12.43
C TYR A 48 -4.12 -2.63 12.64
N GLN A 49 -3.02 -3.22 13.12
CA GLN A 49 -2.82 -4.68 13.10
C GLN A 49 -2.13 -5.26 14.34
N GLY A 50 -1.46 -4.43 15.15
CA GLY A 50 -0.78 -4.85 16.38
C GLY A 50 0.73 -4.56 16.39
N ALA A 51 1.37 -4.78 17.53
CA ALA A 51 2.77 -4.50 17.78
C ALA A 51 3.70 -5.31 16.87
N SER A 52 3.38 -6.59 16.62
CA SER A 52 4.15 -7.45 15.72
C SER A 52 4.20 -6.90 14.29
N TYR A 53 3.12 -6.25 13.84
CA TYR A 53 3.05 -5.64 12.50
C TYR A 53 3.80 -4.31 12.43
N ALA A 54 3.76 -3.51 13.50
CA ALA A 54 4.57 -2.30 13.62
C ALA A 54 6.08 -2.61 13.63
N GLN A 55 6.49 -3.77 14.18
CA GLN A 55 7.88 -4.21 14.13
C GLN A 55 8.37 -4.40 12.68
N LEU A 56 7.54 -4.96 11.79
CA LEU A 56 7.88 -5.10 10.37
C LEU A 56 8.13 -3.75 9.69
N TYR A 57 7.44 -2.70 10.12
CA TYR A 57 7.69 -1.34 9.63
C TYR A 57 9.04 -0.82 10.09
N VAL A 58 9.36 -0.99 11.38
CA VAL A 58 10.68 -0.62 11.94
C VAL A 58 11.80 -1.39 11.22
N ASP A 59 11.63 -2.69 10.96
CA ASP A 59 12.63 -3.52 10.27
C ASP A 59 12.89 -3.06 8.82
N ARG A 60 11.86 -2.55 8.14
CA ARG A 60 12.01 -1.95 6.80
C ARG A 60 12.76 -0.64 6.87
N LEU A 61 12.46 0.21 7.85
CA LEU A 61 13.13 1.50 8.01
C LEU A 61 14.61 1.40 8.36
N ARG A 62 14.98 0.39 9.16
CA ARG A 62 16.38 0.11 9.51
C ARG A 62 17.29 -0.02 8.28
N ARG A 63 16.76 -0.44 7.13
CA ARG A 63 17.51 -0.59 5.87
C ARG A 63 18.01 0.75 5.30
N PHE A 64 17.39 1.86 5.69
CA PHE A 64 17.69 3.20 5.17
C PHE A 64 18.42 4.10 6.18
N ILE A 65 18.59 3.64 7.41
CA ILE A 65 19.33 4.38 8.45
C ILE A 65 20.82 4.43 8.07
N GLY A 66 21.40 5.64 8.06
CA GLY A 66 22.82 5.86 7.75
C GLY A 66 23.23 5.58 6.30
N LYS A 67 22.28 5.31 5.39
CA LYS A 67 22.61 5.10 3.97
C LYS A 67 23.07 6.41 3.31
N PRO A 68 24.20 6.41 2.58
CA PRO A 68 24.61 7.56 1.79
C PRO A 68 23.50 7.96 0.79
N GLY A 69 23.19 9.26 0.72
CA GLY A 69 22.13 9.79 -0.15
C GLY A 69 20.71 9.75 0.45
N VAL A 70 20.54 9.24 1.67
CA VAL A 70 19.30 9.35 2.45
C VAL A 70 19.48 10.41 3.52
N ASP A 71 18.99 11.62 3.27
CA ASP A 71 18.92 12.67 4.27
C ASP A 71 17.67 12.51 5.16
N ALA A 72 17.56 13.35 6.19
CA ALA A 72 16.42 13.36 7.10
C ALA A 72 15.07 13.56 6.36
N ALA A 73 15.03 14.40 5.32
CA ALA A 73 13.79 14.67 4.59
C ALA A 73 13.32 13.44 3.79
N ILE A 74 14.23 12.79 3.06
CA ILE A 74 13.95 11.55 2.33
C ILE A 74 13.55 10.43 3.30
N PHE A 75 14.26 10.30 4.43
CA PHE A 75 13.95 9.28 5.42
C PHE A 75 12.55 9.47 6.02
N CYS A 76 12.19 10.69 6.42
CA CYS A 76 10.86 11.02 6.94
C CYS A 76 9.77 10.70 5.91
N GLU A 77 10.02 11.01 4.63
CA GLU A 77 9.06 10.72 3.57
C GLU A 77 8.89 9.22 3.32
N ILE A 78 9.99 8.44 3.36
CA ILE A 78 9.94 6.97 3.32
C ILE A 78 9.13 6.44 4.50
N ALA A 79 9.39 6.91 5.72
CA ALA A 79 8.64 6.52 6.93
C ALA A 79 7.15 6.76 6.80
N ARG A 80 6.75 7.98 6.42
CA ARG A 80 5.36 8.37 6.23
C ARG A 80 4.67 7.52 5.15
N LEU A 81 5.34 7.29 4.02
CA LEU A 81 4.78 6.54 2.89
C LEU A 81 4.69 5.04 3.18
N ILE A 82 5.71 4.41 3.78
CA ILE A 82 5.62 2.99 4.19
C ILE A 82 4.45 2.83 5.17
N ALA A 83 4.36 3.67 6.21
CA ALA A 83 3.28 3.58 7.19
C ALA A 83 1.90 3.68 6.51
N ALA A 84 1.71 4.66 5.62
CA ALA A 84 0.47 4.82 4.86
C ALA A 84 0.15 3.61 3.97
N ARG A 85 1.15 3.02 3.31
CA ARG A 85 0.98 1.87 2.41
C ARG A 85 0.77 0.56 3.15
N MET A 86 1.37 0.41 4.33
CA MET A 86 1.16 -0.73 5.22
C MET A 86 -0.20 -0.68 5.94
N SER A 87 -0.83 0.50 6.02
CA SER A 87 -2.14 0.71 6.65
C SER A 87 -3.23 1.08 5.61
N TYR A 88 -3.39 0.27 4.57
CA TYR A 88 -4.37 0.55 3.51
C TYR A 88 -5.82 0.44 4.01
N GLU A 89 -6.73 1.16 3.33
CA GLU A 89 -8.16 1.11 3.62
C GLU A 89 -8.79 -0.15 3.04
N ASP A 90 -9.08 -1.11 3.91
CA ASP A 90 -9.91 -2.29 3.64
C ASP A 90 -11.21 -2.25 4.46
N PRO A 91 -12.19 -3.12 4.16
CA PRO A 91 -13.46 -3.15 4.92
C PRO A 91 -13.26 -3.24 6.44
N ILE A 92 -12.25 -4.00 6.89
CA ILE A 92 -11.90 -4.16 8.30
C ILE A 92 -11.41 -2.83 8.88
N ARG A 93 -10.51 -2.12 8.19
CA ARG A 93 -9.95 -0.84 8.64
C ARG A 93 -11.01 0.24 8.68
N ILE A 94 -11.93 0.22 7.75
CA ILE A 94 -13.08 1.14 7.75
C ILE A 94 -13.97 0.88 8.96
N ALA A 95 -14.21 -0.40 9.30
CA ALA A 95 -14.93 -0.75 10.51
C ALA A 95 -14.18 -0.28 11.78
N GLN A 96 -12.86 -0.46 11.83
CA GLN A 96 -12.01 0.03 12.94
C GLN A 96 -12.10 1.56 13.08
N LEU A 97 -11.94 2.31 11.98
CA LEU A 97 -12.03 3.78 11.99
C LEU A 97 -13.42 4.25 12.43
N LYS A 98 -14.48 3.59 11.96
CA LYS A 98 -15.86 3.91 12.35
C LYS A 98 -16.15 3.63 13.82
N LEU A 99 -15.55 2.58 14.40
CA LEU A 99 -15.63 2.34 15.85
C LEU A 99 -14.88 3.42 16.64
N ALA A 100 -13.67 3.77 16.22
CA ALA A 100 -12.88 4.81 16.88
C ALA A 100 -13.59 6.18 16.88
N GLU A 101 -14.23 6.56 15.77
CA GLU A 101 -15.10 7.75 15.71
C GLU A 101 -16.22 7.70 16.76
N CYS A 102 -16.82 6.53 17.02
CA CYS A 102 -17.88 6.41 18.02
C CYS A 102 -17.37 6.50 19.45
N ASP A 103 -16.19 5.94 19.73
CA ASP A 103 -15.59 5.94 21.07
C ASP A 103 -15.12 7.36 21.46
N ILE A 104 -14.69 8.18 20.50
CA ILE A 104 -14.31 9.59 20.71
C ILE A 104 -15.54 10.49 20.96
N VAL A 105 -16.68 10.19 20.31
CA VAL A 105 -17.92 11.00 20.36
C VAL A 105 -18.83 10.62 21.54
N ALA A 106 -18.31 9.91 22.55
CA ALA A 106 -18.98 9.66 23.82
C ALA A 106 -19.08 10.90 24.74
N ASP A 107 -19.04 12.12 24.18
CA ASP A 107 -19.37 13.39 24.84
C ASP A 107 -20.84 13.76 24.49
N PRO A 108 -21.75 14.02 25.46
CA PRO A 108 -23.21 13.96 25.25
C PRO A 108 -23.83 15.05 24.35
N THR A 109 -23.05 16.01 23.85
CA THR A 109 -23.58 17.28 23.32
C THR A 109 -23.71 17.35 21.80
N HIS A 110 -23.13 16.44 21.01
CA HIS A 110 -23.29 16.47 19.56
C HIS A 110 -23.30 15.07 18.92
N VAL A 111 -24.49 14.52 18.66
CA VAL A 111 -24.63 13.27 17.89
C VAL A 111 -25.43 13.52 16.62
N GLN A 112 -24.74 13.46 15.49
CA GLN A 112 -25.38 13.06 14.24
C GLN A 112 -24.68 11.79 13.78
N PRO A 113 -25.35 10.62 13.80
CA PRO A 113 -24.73 9.37 13.40
C PRO A 113 -24.38 9.45 11.92
N THR A 114 -23.10 9.61 11.60
CA THR A 114 -22.61 9.67 10.22
C THR A 114 -22.67 8.27 9.63
N SER A 115 -23.70 8.02 8.83
CA SER A 115 -23.78 6.81 8.00
C SER A 115 -22.92 7.03 6.75
N ASP A 116 -21.77 6.36 6.70
CA ASP A 116 -20.94 6.39 5.51
C ASP A 116 -21.26 5.19 4.62
N ARG A 117 -21.67 5.49 3.39
CA ARG A 117 -21.87 4.47 2.36
C ARG A 117 -20.61 4.40 1.51
N ARG A 118 -19.82 3.36 1.71
CA ARG A 118 -18.61 3.11 0.90
C ARG A 118 -18.91 2.05 -0.16
N LYS A 119 -18.45 2.30 -1.38
CA LYS A 119 -18.65 1.42 -2.54
C LYS A 119 -17.40 0.58 -2.72
N PHE A 120 -17.47 -0.69 -2.32
CA PHE A 120 -16.44 -1.67 -2.64
C PHE A 120 -16.80 -2.40 -3.92
N ARG A 121 -15.87 -3.15 -4.48
CA ARG A 121 -16.17 -4.19 -5.46
C ARG A 121 -16.10 -5.56 -4.79
N ILE A 122 -16.77 -6.55 -5.37
CA ILE A 122 -16.78 -7.93 -4.84
C ILE A 122 -15.35 -8.49 -4.76
N ASP A 123 -14.52 -8.27 -5.78
CA ASP A 123 -13.09 -8.61 -5.79
C ASP A 123 -12.33 -8.02 -4.58
N GLU A 124 -12.69 -6.85 -4.07
CA GLU A 124 -12.08 -6.27 -2.86
C GLU A 124 -12.56 -6.90 -1.56
N LEU A 125 -13.84 -7.29 -1.50
CA LEU A 125 -14.34 -8.06 -0.35
C LEU A 125 -13.66 -9.42 -0.29
N ILE A 126 -13.49 -10.08 -1.44
CA ILE A 126 -12.75 -11.33 -1.56
C ILE A 126 -11.27 -11.12 -1.22
N GLY A 127 -10.69 -10.02 -1.69
CA GLY A 127 -9.31 -9.66 -1.42
C GLY A 127 -9.04 -9.44 0.07
N ALA A 128 -10.07 -9.23 0.91
CA ALA A 128 -10.00 -9.17 2.36
C ALA A 128 -10.27 -10.52 3.07
N LEU A 129 -10.70 -11.56 2.34
CA LEU A 129 -10.87 -12.92 2.86
C LEU A 129 -9.53 -13.67 2.87
N PRO A 130 -9.32 -14.64 3.79
CA PRO A 130 -8.18 -15.54 3.75
C PRO A 130 -8.12 -16.28 2.41
N ALA A 131 -6.93 -16.45 1.83
CA ALA A 131 -6.74 -17.09 0.52
C ALA A 131 -7.49 -18.43 0.37
N VAL A 132 -7.54 -19.23 1.45
CA VAL A 132 -8.21 -20.55 1.51
C VAL A 132 -9.75 -20.45 1.34
N ALA A 133 -10.34 -19.32 1.73
CA ALA A 133 -11.77 -19.06 1.54
C ALA A 133 -12.05 -18.25 0.26
N ALA A 134 -11.05 -17.54 -0.28
CA ALA A 134 -11.16 -16.76 -1.50
C ALA A 134 -11.29 -17.65 -2.73
N GLU A 135 -10.51 -18.74 -2.84
CA GLU A 135 -10.52 -19.65 -4.00
C GLU A 135 -11.91 -20.24 -4.33
N PRO A 136 -12.63 -20.92 -3.42
CA PRO A 136 -13.95 -21.48 -3.76
C PRO A 136 -15.03 -20.41 -3.99
N VAL A 137 -14.84 -19.19 -3.45
CA VAL A 137 -15.77 -18.07 -3.64
C VAL A 137 -15.53 -17.39 -5.00
N LEU A 138 -14.27 -17.28 -5.43
CA LEU A 138 -13.89 -16.81 -6.76
C LEU A 138 -14.46 -17.72 -7.84
N ASP A 139 -14.33 -19.04 -7.71
CA ASP A 139 -14.85 -20.01 -8.68
C ASP A 139 -16.37 -19.86 -8.89
N VAL A 140 -17.12 -19.64 -7.80
CA VAL A 140 -18.58 -19.45 -7.85
C VAL A 140 -18.95 -18.09 -8.44
N LEU A 141 -18.17 -17.04 -8.17
CA LEU A 141 -18.42 -15.68 -8.66
C LEU A 141 -17.98 -15.45 -10.11
N GLU A 142 -16.91 -16.12 -10.55
CA GLU A 142 -16.50 -16.20 -11.95
C GLU A 142 -17.56 -16.92 -12.78
N TRP A 143 -18.11 -18.03 -12.25
CA TRP A 143 -19.24 -18.73 -12.88
C TRP A 143 -20.49 -17.84 -13.04
N MET A 144 -20.73 -16.91 -12.09
CA MET A 144 -21.84 -15.94 -12.16
C MET A 144 -21.48 -14.59 -12.82
N ASN A 145 -20.23 -14.41 -13.29
CA ASN A 145 -19.71 -13.17 -13.88
C ASN A 145 -19.88 -11.91 -12.99
N TRP A 146 -19.85 -12.08 -11.66
CA TRP A 146 -20.10 -11.05 -10.66
C TRP A 146 -18.84 -10.57 -9.92
N THR A 147 -17.66 -11.13 -10.23
CA THR A 147 -16.35 -10.79 -9.64
C THR A 147 -16.07 -9.28 -9.62
N HIS A 148 -16.63 -8.53 -10.56
CA HIS A 148 -16.44 -7.10 -10.75
C HIS A 148 -17.63 -6.23 -10.34
N ALA A 149 -18.66 -6.80 -9.73
CA ALA A 149 -19.86 -6.06 -9.36
C ALA A 149 -19.57 -5.07 -8.20
N PRO A 150 -20.09 -3.83 -8.27
CA PRO A 150 -19.96 -2.87 -7.18
C PRO A 150 -20.92 -3.24 -6.04
N VAL A 151 -20.38 -3.39 -4.82
CA VAL A 151 -21.11 -3.59 -3.57
C VAL A 151 -21.03 -2.33 -2.72
N SER A 152 -22.17 -1.70 -2.46
CA SER A 152 -22.23 -0.64 -1.46
C SER A 152 -22.41 -1.24 -0.06
N ILE A 153 -21.38 -1.11 0.80
CA ILE A 153 -21.50 -1.45 2.22
C ILE A 153 -21.82 -0.16 2.97
N ARG A 154 -22.89 -0.20 3.77
CA ARG A 154 -23.23 0.87 4.71
C ARG A 154 -22.55 0.60 6.04
N TYR A 155 -21.65 1.48 6.44
CA TYR A 155 -21.08 1.48 7.78
C TYR A 155 -21.88 2.49 8.60
N SER A 156 -22.65 1.98 9.57
CA SER A 156 -23.47 2.82 10.44
C SER A 156 -23.41 2.29 11.86
N ALA A 157 -23.06 3.19 12.77
CA ALA A 157 -23.12 2.96 14.21
C ALA A 157 -24.43 3.46 14.83
N ALA A 158 -25.48 3.68 14.04
CA ALA A 158 -26.73 4.27 14.50
C ALA A 158 -27.54 3.40 15.48
N ASN A 159 -27.22 2.10 15.61
CA ASN A 159 -27.86 1.21 16.57
C ASN A 159 -26.87 0.18 17.16
N ARG A 160 -27.23 -0.42 18.31
CA ARG A 160 -26.40 -1.41 19.02
C ARG A 160 -26.01 -2.62 18.15
N TRP A 161 -26.85 -2.98 17.19
CA TRP A 161 -26.59 -4.07 16.24
C TRP A 161 -25.54 -3.70 15.19
N GLY A 162 -25.55 -2.46 14.69
CA GLY A 162 -24.54 -1.89 13.80
C GLY A 162 -23.19 -1.81 14.49
N ILE A 163 -23.14 -1.34 15.74
CA ILE A 163 -21.92 -1.33 16.55
C ILE A 163 -21.39 -2.76 16.77
N ARG A 164 -22.25 -3.72 17.11
CA ARG A 164 -21.84 -5.14 17.25
C ARG A 164 -21.27 -5.71 15.95
N ARG A 165 -21.90 -5.41 14.81
CA ARG A 165 -21.41 -5.82 13.49
C ARG A 165 -20.04 -5.22 13.19
N LEU A 166 -19.87 -3.91 13.41
CA LEU A 166 -18.57 -3.24 13.23
C LEU A 166 -17.50 -3.86 14.13
N LYS A 167 -17.84 -4.21 15.39
CA LYS A 167 -16.90 -4.91 16.30
C LYS A 167 -16.50 -6.28 15.78
N ILE A 168 -17.43 -7.05 15.20
CA ILE A 168 -17.12 -8.33 14.56
C ILE A 168 -16.21 -8.11 13.36
N GLU A 169 -16.54 -7.18 12.46
CA GLU A 169 -15.73 -6.87 11.27
C GLU A 169 -14.32 -6.39 11.66
N ALA A 170 -14.19 -5.52 12.67
CA ALA A 170 -12.91 -5.05 13.19
C ALA A 170 -12.10 -6.16 13.88
N ALA A 171 -12.76 -7.13 14.54
CA ALA A 171 -12.11 -8.29 15.14
C ALA A 171 -11.46 -9.21 14.08
N LEU A 172 -11.90 -9.13 12.81
CA LEU A 172 -11.26 -9.84 11.70
C LEU A 172 -9.90 -9.24 11.29
N ARG A 173 -9.38 -8.22 11.98
CA ARG A 173 -8.07 -7.63 11.68
C ARG A 173 -6.96 -8.67 11.50
N ARG A 174 -6.92 -9.74 12.29
CA ARG A 174 -5.89 -10.79 12.12
C ARG A 174 -6.02 -11.60 10.84
N TRP A 175 -7.24 -11.72 10.30
CA TRP A 175 -7.46 -12.40 9.02
C TRP A 175 -6.90 -11.62 7.84
N ARG A 176 -6.72 -10.31 7.99
CA ARG A 176 -6.11 -9.43 6.99
C ARG A 176 -4.75 -9.93 6.52
N LEU A 177 -3.90 -10.49 7.39
CA LEU A 177 -2.56 -10.98 7.01
C LEU A 177 -2.60 -12.21 6.11
N PHE A 178 -3.74 -12.89 6.01
CA PHE A 178 -3.95 -14.04 5.14
C PHE A 178 -4.68 -13.67 3.85
N SER A 179 -4.96 -12.37 3.67
CA SER A 179 -5.73 -11.87 2.56
C SER A 179 -4.87 -11.74 1.29
N VAL A 180 -5.46 -12.00 0.13
CA VAL A 180 -4.76 -11.87 -1.17
C VAL A 180 -4.25 -10.45 -1.36
N ARG A 181 -5.07 -9.45 -0.97
CA ARG A 181 -4.68 -8.04 -1.01
C ARG A 181 -3.43 -7.77 -0.17
N TYR A 182 -3.32 -8.36 1.03
CA TYR A 182 -2.13 -8.20 1.85
C TYR A 182 -0.87 -8.75 1.17
N ALA A 183 -0.96 -9.92 0.52
CA ALA A 183 0.17 -10.50 -0.20
C ALA A 183 0.65 -9.60 -1.35
N GLU A 184 -0.28 -9.08 -2.16
CA GLU A 184 0.01 -8.15 -3.24
C GLU A 184 0.64 -6.85 -2.73
N GLU A 185 0.08 -6.26 -1.68
CA GLU A 185 0.58 -5.03 -1.04
C GLU A 185 2.00 -5.22 -0.51
N ARG A 186 2.26 -6.36 0.17
CA ARG A 186 3.59 -6.67 0.68
C ARG A 186 4.61 -6.79 -0.45
N VAL A 187 4.28 -7.50 -1.53
CA VAL A 187 5.17 -7.64 -2.70
C VAL A 187 5.45 -6.28 -3.33
N TRP A 188 4.42 -5.45 -3.47
CA TRP A 188 4.58 -4.11 -4.00
C TRP A 188 5.46 -3.21 -3.13
N VAL A 189 5.25 -3.18 -1.80
CA VAL A 189 6.07 -2.41 -0.86
C VAL A 189 7.54 -2.83 -0.97
N GLU A 190 7.85 -4.13 -0.92
CA GLU A 190 9.24 -4.59 -1.03
C GLU A 190 9.85 -4.25 -2.39
N ARG A 191 9.08 -4.34 -3.48
CA ARG A 191 9.53 -3.94 -4.81
C ARG A 191 9.85 -2.45 -4.88
N TRP A 192 9.02 -1.60 -4.27
CA TRP A 192 9.26 -0.16 -4.20
C TRP A 192 10.50 0.19 -3.37
N LEU A 193 10.66 -0.41 -2.18
CA LEU A 193 11.86 -0.25 -1.35
C LEU A 193 13.13 -0.71 -2.10
N HIS A 194 13.03 -1.79 -2.86
CA HIS A 194 14.13 -2.25 -3.70
C HIS A 194 14.48 -1.25 -4.82
N MET A 195 13.49 -0.58 -5.42
CA MET A 195 13.77 0.48 -6.41
C MET A 195 14.44 1.71 -5.79
N ILE A 196 14.09 2.08 -4.56
CA ILE A 196 14.78 3.16 -3.82
C ILE A 196 16.24 2.78 -3.59
N ASP A 197 16.49 1.56 -3.10
CA ASP A 197 17.86 1.07 -2.85
C ASP A 197 18.72 1.06 -4.13
N ARG A 198 18.16 0.58 -5.23
CA ARG A 198 18.83 0.65 -6.54
C ARG A 198 19.08 2.08 -7.01
N SER A 199 18.14 3.00 -6.76
CA SER A 199 18.31 4.41 -7.09
C SER A 199 19.48 5.03 -6.36
N LEU A 200 19.63 4.77 -5.05
CA LEU A 200 20.72 5.29 -4.24
C LEU A 200 22.09 4.88 -4.78
N LEU A 201 22.20 3.71 -5.44
CA LEU A 201 23.45 3.22 -6.01
C LEU A 201 23.70 3.69 -7.45
N LYS A 202 22.65 3.77 -8.27
CA LYS A 202 22.79 3.98 -9.72
C LYS A 202 22.49 5.41 -10.16
N GLN A 203 21.49 6.05 -9.54
CA GLN A 203 21.01 7.39 -9.88
C GLN A 203 20.54 8.11 -8.60
N PRO A 204 21.46 8.55 -7.71
CA PRO A 204 21.09 9.15 -6.42
C PRO A 204 20.14 10.35 -6.57
N ALA A 205 20.31 11.15 -7.63
CA ALA A 205 19.48 12.31 -7.94
C ALA A 205 18.00 11.95 -8.20
N ALA A 206 17.69 10.70 -8.59
CA ALA A 206 16.32 10.23 -8.84
C ALA A 206 15.63 9.63 -7.61
N THR A 207 16.33 9.49 -6.48
CA THR A 207 15.82 8.78 -5.29
C THR A 207 14.53 9.42 -4.77
N SER A 208 14.50 10.74 -4.63
CA SER A 208 13.31 11.47 -4.16
C SER A 208 12.12 11.26 -5.12
N ALA A 209 12.36 11.30 -6.42
CA ALA A 209 11.31 11.04 -7.42
C ALA A 209 10.74 9.62 -7.30
N ILE A 210 11.58 8.61 -7.05
CA ILE A 210 11.15 7.22 -6.84
C ILE A 210 10.39 7.06 -5.53
N VAL A 211 10.83 7.69 -4.44
CA VAL A 211 10.10 7.69 -3.17
C VAL A 211 8.68 8.23 -3.39
N GLN A 212 8.55 9.35 -4.08
CA GLN A 212 7.25 9.96 -4.35
C GLN A 212 6.32 9.13 -5.25
N THR A 213 6.82 8.13 -6.00
CA THR A 213 5.94 7.27 -6.82
C THR A 213 4.90 6.52 -6.00
N ALA A 214 5.16 6.26 -4.71
CA ALA A 214 4.17 5.63 -3.82
C ALA A 214 2.89 6.47 -3.65
N THR A 215 2.95 7.78 -3.87
CA THR A 215 1.77 8.67 -3.81
C THR A 215 0.76 8.42 -4.94
N MET A 216 1.16 7.73 -6.01
CA MET A 216 0.27 7.40 -7.12
C MET A 216 -0.79 6.37 -6.75
N ILE A 217 -0.55 5.59 -5.69
CA ILE A 217 -1.41 4.48 -5.31
C ILE A 217 -2.20 4.89 -4.07
N GLN A 218 -3.50 5.11 -4.26
CA GLN A 218 -4.38 5.63 -3.22
C GLN A 218 -5.71 4.87 -3.17
N GLY A 219 -6.27 4.81 -1.97
CA GLY A 219 -7.61 4.31 -1.73
C GLY A 219 -7.79 2.84 -2.07
N TYR A 220 -8.91 2.56 -2.72
CA TYR A 220 -9.42 1.23 -3.02
C TYR A 220 -10.15 1.25 -4.37
N GLY A 221 -10.44 0.08 -4.93
CA GLY A 221 -11.22 -0.12 -6.14
C GLY A 221 -10.44 0.17 -7.42
N ASP A 222 -11.14 0.73 -8.41
CA ASP A 222 -10.57 0.99 -9.75
C ASP A 222 -9.43 2.01 -9.70
N VAL A 223 -9.50 2.99 -8.79
CA VAL A 223 -8.44 3.99 -8.58
C VAL A 223 -7.15 3.34 -8.10
N TYR A 224 -7.25 2.40 -7.16
CA TYR A 224 -6.09 1.66 -6.66
C TYR A 224 -5.45 0.82 -7.76
N ARG A 225 -6.26 0.03 -8.49
CA ARG A 225 -5.77 -0.85 -9.56
C ARG A 225 -5.13 -0.07 -10.70
N GLN A 226 -5.75 1.03 -11.08
CA GLN A 226 -5.21 1.95 -12.08
C GLN A 226 -3.87 2.53 -11.61
N GLY A 227 -3.80 3.07 -10.38
CA GLY A 227 -2.58 3.63 -9.83
C GLY A 227 -1.45 2.61 -9.73
N LEU A 228 -1.75 1.36 -9.36
CA LEU A 228 -0.78 0.27 -9.32
C LEU A 228 -0.29 -0.11 -10.73
N ALA A 229 -1.19 -0.18 -11.71
CA ALA A 229 -0.83 -0.44 -13.09
C ALA A 229 0.03 0.70 -13.68
N ASP A 230 -0.29 1.95 -13.37
CA ASP A 230 0.46 3.13 -13.82
C ASP A 230 1.86 3.17 -13.20
N TRP A 231 1.93 2.84 -11.89
CA TRP A 231 3.20 2.68 -11.21
C TRP A 231 4.07 1.60 -11.86
N HIS A 232 3.51 0.42 -12.16
CA HIS A 232 4.22 -0.63 -12.87
C HIS A 232 4.73 -0.18 -14.25
N ALA A 233 3.90 0.54 -15.01
CA ALA A 233 4.30 1.07 -16.31
C ALA A 233 5.50 2.02 -16.21
N ILE A 234 5.54 2.92 -15.22
CA ILE A 234 6.68 3.83 -15.00
C ILE A 234 7.92 3.06 -14.57
N ILE A 235 7.80 2.15 -13.60
CA ILE A 235 8.94 1.40 -13.07
C ILE A 235 9.54 0.48 -14.14
N ASP A 236 8.72 -0.28 -14.86
CA ASP A 236 9.17 -1.23 -15.88
C ASP A 236 9.54 -0.54 -17.19
N GLY A 237 8.93 0.61 -17.49
CA GLY A 237 9.17 1.37 -18.71
C GLY A 237 10.40 2.29 -18.66
N LEU A 238 10.71 2.86 -17.49
CA LEU A 238 11.76 3.87 -17.31
C LEU A 238 12.80 3.46 -16.26
N VAL A 239 12.37 3.14 -15.04
CA VAL A 239 13.29 2.97 -13.90
C VAL A 239 14.18 1.74 -14.04
N LYS A 240 13.60 0.56 -14.20
CA LYS A 240 14.38 -0.69 -14.35
C LYS A 240 15.30 -0.66 -15.57
N PRO A 241 14.84 -0.30 -16.80
CA PRO A 241 15.72 -0.23 -17.96
C PRO A 241 16.89 0.74 -17.77
N THR A 242 16.68 1.85 -17.06
CA THR A 242 17.76 2.80 -16.73
C THR A 242 18.77 2.17 -15.78
N PHE A 243 18.30 1.52 -14.72
CA PHE A 243 19.20 0.89 -13.76
C PHE A 243 19.94 -0.33 -14.33
N ASP A 244 19.35 -1.02 -15.30
CA ASP A 244 19.95 -2.17 -16.00
C ASP A 244 20.88 -1.74 -17.15
N GLY A 245 21.02 -0.43 -17.40
CA GLY A 245 21.89 0.13 -18.44
C GLY A 245 21.35 -0.01 -19.87
N VAL A 246 20.11 -0.46 -20.03
CA VAL A 246 19.45 -0.62 -21.34
C VAL A 246 18.95 0.72 -21.87
N LEU A 247 18.51 1.62 -20.98
CA LEU A 247 18.02 2.95 -21.34
C LEU A 247 19.02 4.01 -20.82
N PRO A 248 19.74 4.72 -21.70
CA PRO A 248 20.67 5.77 -21.30
C PRO A 248 19.92 7.04 -20.92
N LEU A 249 19.32 7.05 -19.73
CA LEU A 249 18.50 8.15 -19.22
C LEU A 249 19.22 8.83 -18.04
N PRO A 250 20.00 9.90 -18.29
CA PRO A 250 20.75 10.58 -17.24
C PRO A 250 19.82 11.31 -16.25
N ASP A 251 18.79 12.01 -16.74
CA ASP A 251 17.76 12.65 -15.91
C ASP A 251 16.55 11.72 -15.69
N LEU A 252 16.75 10.67 -14.89
CA LEU A 252 15.67 9.77 -14.51
C LEU A 252 14.61 10.48 -13.64
N ALA A 253 15.01 11.48 -12.83
CA ALA A 253 14.10 12.22 -11.95
C ALA A 253 13.06 13.00 -12.76
N GLY A 254 13.52 13.78 -13.74
CA GLY A 254 12.66 14.55 -14.64
C GLY A 254 11.75 13.64 -15.47
N ALA A 255 12.27 12.52 -15.97
CA ALA A 255 11.47 11.54 -16.71
C ALA A 255 10.34 10.92 -15.88
N ILE A 256 10.62 10.57 -14.61
CA ILE A 256 9.57 10.08 -13.69
C ILE A 256 8.52 11.17 -13.46
N ALA A 257 8.93 12.41 -13.25
CA ALA A 257 8.01 13.53 -13.06
C ALA A 257 7.14 13.76 -14.31
N GLU A 258 7.73 13.75 -15.51
CA GLU A 258 7.03 13.88 -16.79
C GLU A 258 6.01 12.74 -17.00
N ALA A 259 6.40 11.50 -16.69
CA ALA A 259 5.50 10.35 -16.79
C ALA A 259 4.35 10.41 -15.77
N ARG A 260 4.64 10.79 -14.51
CA ARG A 260 3.61 10.97 -13.46
C ARG A 260 2.61 12.05 -13.82
N ALA A 261 3.07 13.17 -14.41
CA ALA A 261 2.19 14.26 -14.85
C ALA A 261 1.26 13.86 -16.02
N ALA A 262 1.62 12.81 -16.77
CA ALA A 262 0.81 12.30 -17.88
C ALA A 262 -0.22 11.22 -17.46
N VAL A 263 -0.27 10.85 -16.17
CA VAL A 263 -1.25 9.90 -15.64
C VAL A 263 -2.65 10.53 -15.68
N LEU A 264 -3.57 9.84 -16.34
CA LEU A 264 -4.98 10.21 -16.43
C LEU A 264 -5.83 8.99 -16.02
N PRO A 265 -7.10 9.19 -15.61
CA PRO A 265 -8.05 8.10 -15.38
C PRO A 265 -8.38 7.36 -16.69
N ASP A 266 -7.47 6.49 -17.16
CA ASP A 266 -7.58 5.71 -18.40
C ASP A 266 -7.16 4.25 -18.16
N PRO A 267 -8.11 3.30 -18.14
CA PRO A 267 -7.84 1.86 -17.99
C PRO A 267 -6.83 1.28 -18.97
N ARG A 268 -6.67 1.90 -20.16
CA ARG A 268 -5.73 1.43 -21.18
C ARG A 268 -4.35 2.08 -21.06
N GLN A 269 -4.25 3.15 -20.27
CA GLN A 269 -3.01 3.91 -20.01
C GLN A 269 -2.40 4.49 -21.29
N ILE A 270 -3.22 4.90 -22.27
CA ILE A 270 -2.76 5.30 -23.60
C ILE A 270 -1.83 6.50 -23.50
N ALA A 271 -2.26 7.53 -22.75
CA ALA A 271 -1.48 8.76 -22.56
C ALA A 271 -0.13 8.48 -21.86
N LEU A 272 -0.14 7.67 -20.79
CA LEU A 272 1.05 7.30 -20.04
C LEU A 272 2.02 6.49 -20.91
N LYS A 273 1.55 5.45 -21.61
CA LYS A 273 2.39 4.61 -22.48
C LYS A 273 3.00 5.42 -23.62
N ARG A 274 2.22 6.31 -24.23
CA ARG A 274 2.73 7.24 -25.25
C ARG A 274 3.83 8.13 -24.68
N ARG A 275 3.61 8.72 -23.50
CA ARG A 275 4.59 9.58 -22.84
C ARG A 275 5.89 8.84 -22.52
N ILE A 276 5.80 7.62 -21.99
CA ILE A 276 6.96 6.76 -21.73
C ILE A 276 7.71 6.46 -23.03
N ALA A 277 7.01 6.17 -24.13
CA ALA A 277 7.63 5.93 -25.43
C ALA A 277 8.37 7.17 -25.96
N GLU A 278 7.77 8.36 -25.82
CA GLU A 278 8.40 9.63 -26.21
C GLU A 278 9.68 9.90 -25.41
N ILE A 279 9.66 9.69 -24.08
CA ILE A 279 10.84 9.82 -23.22
C ILE A 279 11.95 8.85 -23.65
N ARG A 280 11.59 7.59 -23.92
CA ARG A 280 12.55 6.56 -24.34
C ARG A 280 13.19 6.89 -25.69
N ALA A 281 12.40 7.33 -26.66
CA ALA A 281 12.89 7.72 -27.97
C ALA A 281 13.86 8.91 -27.87
N ARG A 282 13.52 9.91 -27.03
CA ARG A 282 14.37 11.07 -26.77
C ARG A 282 15.74 10.66 -26.20
N ALA A 283 15.73 9.83 -25.15
CA ALA A 283 16.95 9.35 -24.51
C ALA A 283 17.86 8.55 -25.46
N GLN A 284 17.27 7.72 -26.33
CA GLN A 284 18.03 6.95 -27.32
C GLN A 284 18.65 7.85 -28.40
N SER A 285 17.92 8.85 -28.90
CA SER A 285 18.44 9.81 -29.86
C SER A 285 19.59 10.65 -29.30
N GLU A 286 19.47 11.11 -28.05
CA GLU A 286 20.53 11.85 -27.35
C GLU A 286 21.80 11.01 -27.18
N ALA A 287 21.65 9.73 -26.83
CA ALA A 287 22.78 8.81 -26.72
C ALA A 287 23.45 8.52 -28.08
N GLN A 288 22.68 8.39 -29.17
CA GLN A 288 23.22 8.21 -30.52
C GLN A 288 24.03 9.43 -30.98
N LEU A 289 23.50 10.63 -30.74
CA LEU A 289 24.20 11.90 -31.04
C LEU A 289 25.51 12.01 -30.27
N ALA A 290 25.54 11.61 -29.00
CA ALA A 290 26.77 11.61 -28.19
C ALA A 290 27.82 10.57 -28.64
N SER A 291 27.40 9.52 -29.36
CA SER A 291 28.26 8.42 -29.82
C SER A 291 28.85 8.60 -31.22
N THR A 292 28.42 9.62 -31.98
CA THR A 292 28.93 9.88 -33.34
C THR A 292 30.21 10.73 -33.26
N PRO A 293 31.40 10.17 -33.57
CA PRO A 293 32.63 10.97 -33.58
C PRO A 293 32.58 12.00 -34.72
N ALA A 294 33.01 13.21 -34.42
CA ALA A 294 33.18 14.30 -35.39
C ALA A 294 34.29 14.00 -36.43
#